data_AF-A0A231PRP1-F1
#
_entry.id   AF-A0A231PRP1-F1
#
_cell.length_a   1.000
_cell.length_b   1.000
_cell.length_c   1.000
_cell.angle_alpha   90.00
_cell.angle_beta   90.00
_cell.angle_gamma   90.00
#
_symmetry.space_group_name_H-M   'P 1'
#
loop_
_entity.id
_entity.type
_entity.pdbx_description
1 polymer ?
#
loop_
_entity_poly.entity_id
_entity_poly.type
_entity_poly.pdbx_seq_one_letter_code
_entity_poly.pdbx_strand_id
1 'polypeptide(L)'
;MQSMLVGAVLLVCLSTPLVGGMQAPRLRSKRQTPEFCAGAPPAVALGSWALWVLMSVAVRVGFTGTRNTWVCVALFAGCVLVVRPMVRMVAPARLKENRLVVAARAVGVCCVAAAVMAPLEVPVTEHPVAGVVMIYAVTAAALGLIRVVDHGYFPLVLLCTALWKALMAGLTGYWIRHEGGSLTPDPDTATAGTLLLAVLWWALAGLAAGCALAATARLVPWLRTGPPARPVPPGVTSWPPAVGDVWMAELTHEDNTYKERPVIVLEHAPGFVRVLGITSVDKSNRSRGYMKLRLAEWKGVLTKDGWLNLEIAHIPYCDFLWRRGECPDRVWDVLCKKAVVRERSTQAGPAPGFTFRHRLRSAMNKHVGRDARTVGAGAGSRARRVWTRERV
;
A
#
# COMPACT_ATOMS: atom_id res chain seq x y z
N MET A 1 23.20 24.42 -9.06
CA MET A 1 21.87 24.72 -8.47
C MET A 1 20.74 23.90 -9.10
N GLN A 2 20.59 23.89 -10.43
CA GLN A 2 19.49 23.16 -11.11
C GLN A 2 19.50 21.64 -10.87
N SER A 3 20.68 20.99 -10.83
CA SER A 3 20.81 19.56 -10.51
C SER A 3 20.39 19.20 -9.07
N MET A 4 20.63 20.10 -8.11
CA MET A 4 20.17 19.93 -6.72
C MET A 4 18.66 20.11 -6.57
N LEU A 5 18.06 21.01 -7.35
CA LEU A 5 16.62 21.27 -7.35
C LEU A 5 15.84 20.10 -7.97
N VAL A 6 16.37 19.54 -9.05
CA VAL A 6 15.88 18.30 -9.66
C VAL A 6 16.02 17.14 -8.68
N GLY A 7 17.19 16.99 -8.06
CA GLY A 7 17.41 16.00 -7.00
C GLY A 7 16.42 16.14 -5.83
N ALA A 8 16.09 17.36 -5.40
CA ALA A 8 15.17 17.63 -4.30
C ALA A 8 13.71 17.36 -4.67
N VAL A 9 13.24 17.72 -5.87
CA VAL A 9 11.88 17.42 -6.33
C VAL A 9 11.71 15.91 -6.58
N LEU A 10 12.74 15.24 -7.12
CA LEU A 10 12.77 13.79 -7.27
C LEU A 10 12.78 13.08 -5.92
N LEU A 11 13.53 13.61 -4.94
CA LEU A 11 13.45 13.18 -3.56
C LEU A 11 12.01 13.36 -3.09
N VAL A 12 11.39 14.54 -3.12
CA VAL A 12 10.02 14.78 -2.60
C VAL A 12 8.93 13.91 -3.26
N CYS A 13 9.09 13.56 -4.54
CA CYS A 13 8.18 12.65 -5.24
C CYS A 13 8.36 11.18 -4.82
N LEU A 14 9.59 10.76 -4.52
CA LEU A 14 9.93 9.41 -4.02
C LEU A 14 9.89 9.28 -2.49
N SER A 15 10.07 10.39 -1.78
CA SER A 15 10.34 10.53 -0.35
C SER A 15 9.16 11.07 0.40
N THR A 16 8.01 11.35 -0.23
CA THR A 16 6.78 11.47 0.57
C THR A 16 6.69 10.21 1.40
N PRO A 17 6.91 10.31 2.72
CA PRO A 17 6.80 9.15 3.56
C PRO A 17 5.37 8.68 3.34
N LEU A 18 5.20 7.37 3.20
CA LEU A 18 3.93 6.72 3.44
C LEU A 18 3.25 7.48 4.58
N VAL A 19 1.98 7.86 4.45
CA VAL A 19 1.26 8.42 5.62
C VAL A 19 1.19 7.38 6.75
N GLY A 20 1.46 6.11 6.44
CA GLY A 20 1.90 5.07 7.39
C GLY A 20 3.34 5.22 7.93
N GLY A 21 3.97 6.39 7.82
CA GLY A 21 5.26 6.74 8.42
C GLY A 21 5.09 7.49 9.74
N MET A 22 3.93 8.12 9.96
CA MET A 22 3.52 8.51 11.32
C MET A 22 2.98 7.31 12.12
N GLN A 23 2.34 6.35 11.44
CA GLN A 23 2.27 4.99 11.93
C GLN A 23 3.48 4.22 11.40
N ALA A 24 4.73 4.71 11.57
CA ALA A 24 5.88 3.85 11.32
C ALA A 24 5.65 2.61 12.17
N PRO A 25 5.27 1.44 11.59
CA PRO A 25 5.27 0.25 12.40
C PRO A 25 6.72 0.16 12.86
N ARG A 26 6.93 -0.11 14.15
CA ARG A 26 8.28 -0.36 14.68
C ARG A 26 8.75 -1.72 14.11
N LEU A 27 8.82 -1.84 12.79
CA LEU A 27 9.31 -2.96 12.00
C LEU A 27 10.82 -3.00 12.17
N ARG A 28 11.25 -3.47 13.33
CA ARG A 28 12.64 -3.84 13.60
C ARG A 28 13.03 -5.15 12.89
N SER A 29 12.09 -5.84 12.23
CA SER A 29 12.42 -7.03 11.46
C SER A 29 12.91 -6.65 10.07
N LYS A 30 14.20 -6.89 9.82
CA LYS A 30 14.93 -6.83 8.53
C LYS A 30 14.26 -7.53 7.33
N ARG A 31 13.10 -8.19 7.50
CA ARG A 31 12.25 -8.62 6.38
C ARG A 31 11.41 -7.43 5.93
N GLN A 32 12.11 -6.44 5.38
CA GLN A 32 11.51 -5.31 4.69
C GLN A 32 10.59 -5.86 3.60
N THR A 33 9.37 -5.34 3.51
CA THR A 33 8.70 -5.31 2.21
C THR A 33 9.72 -4.68 1.24
N PRO A 34 9.93 -5.24 0.02
CA PRO A 34 10.90 -4.71 -0.95
C PRO A 34 10.69 -3.22 -1.28
N GLU A 35 9.56 -2.67 -0.83
CA GLU A 35 9.09 -1.29 -0.87
C GLU A 35 10.01 -0.28 -0.18
N PHE A 36 10.90 -0.70 0.73
CA PHE A 36 11.88 0.15 1.43
C PHE A 36 13.35 -0.15 1.09
N CYS A 37 13.62 -1.01 0.11
CA CYS A 37 14.99 -1.28 -0.28
C CYS A 37 15.60 -0.01 -0.90
N ALA A 38 16.79 0.37 -0.42
CA ALA A 38 17.62 1.45 -1.00
C ALA A 38 17.87 1.29 -2.52
N GLY A 39 17.53 0.13 -3.10
CA GLY A 39 17.57 -0.15 -4.54
C GLY A 39 16.40 0.41 -5.36
N ALA A 40 15.30 0.89 -4.77
CA ALA A 40 14.18 1.42 -5.55
C ALA A 40 14.53 2.72 -6.32
N PRO A 41 15.18 3.74 -5.72
CA PRO A 41 15.62 4.92 -6.46
C PRO A 41 16.56 4.63 -7.65
N PRO A 42 17.64 3.83 -7.52
CA PRO A 42 18.52 3.53 -8.65
C PRO A 42 17.84 2.66 -9.71
N ALA A 43 16.95 1.74 -9.34
CA ALA A 43 16.17 0.97 -10.31
C ALA A 43 15.21 1.85 -11.12
N VAL A 44 14.60 2.86 -10.48
CA VAL A 44 13.76 3.84 -11.18
C VAL A 44 14.60 4.73 -12.10
N ALA A 45 15.78 5.17 -11.65
CA ALA A 45 16.67 5.99 -12.46
C ALA A 45 17.17 5.23 -13.71
N LEU A 46 17.71 4.02 -13.53
CA LEU A 46 18.18 3.18 -14.64
C LEU A 46 17.05 2.77 -15.59
N GLY A 47 15.91 2.37 -15.05
CA GLY A 47 14.75 1.99 -15.86
C GLY A 47 14.16 3.17 -16.64
N SER A 48 14.11 4.37 -16.06
CA SER A 48 13.66 5.58 -16.75
C SER A 48 14.62 6.00 -17.86
N TRP A 49 15.93 5.86 -17.64
CA TRP A 49 16.94 6.11 -18.68
C TRP A 49 16.81 5.13 -19.85
N ALA A 50 16.71 3.83 -19.58
CA ALA A 50 16.51 2.82 -20.61
C ALA A 50 15.18 3.01 -21.37
N LEU A 51 14.12 3.40 -20.67
CA LEU A 51 12.83 3.75 -21.27
C LEU A 51 12.98 4.94 -22.23
N TRP A 52 13.73 5.98 -21.85
CA TRP A 52 14.03 7.13 -22.70
C TRP A 52 14.81 6.76 -23.97
N VAL A 53 15.86 5.96 -23.83
CA VAL A 53 16.64 5.51 -25.01
C VAL A 53 15.73 4.79 -26.00
N LEU A 54 14.88 3.86 -25.53
CA LEU A 54 13.96 3.13 -26.40
C LEU A 54 12.89 4.04 -27.04
N MET A 55 12.32 4.97 -26.27
CA MET A 55 11.30 5.89 -26.75
C MET A 55 11.84 6.92 -27.74
N SER A 56 13.03 7.47 -27.50
CA SER A 56 13.67 8.40 -28.42
C SER A 56 13.99 7.75 -29.77
N VAL A 57 14.41 6.49 -29.78
CA VAL A 57 14.58 5.71 -31.02
C VAL A 57 13.23 5.49 -31.71
N ALA A 58 12.18 5.12 -30.97
CA ALA A 58 10.85 4.91 -31.54
C ALA A 58 10.27 6.17 -32.18
N VAL A 59 10.44 7.33 -31.53
CA VAL A 59 10.00 8.64 -32.05
C VAL A 59 10.79 9.03 -33.30
N ARG A 60 12.11 8.80 -33.35
CA ARG A 60 12.93 9.09 -34.54
C ARG A 60 12.61 8.20 -35.74
N VAL A 61 12.33 6.92 -35.50
CA VAL A 61 11.95 5.98 -36.57
C VAL A 61 10.57 6.35 -37.14
N GLY A 62 9.64 6.78 -36.28
CA GLY A 62 8.29 7.17 -36.66
C GLY A 62 7.42 5.99 -37.14
N PHE A 63 6.12 6.22 -37.25
CA PHE A 63 5.16 5.22 -37.76
C PHE A 63 4.95 5.32 -39.28
N THR A 64 6.04 5.46 -40.04
CA THR A 64 5.99 5.61 -41.50
C THR A 64 6.21 4.26 -42.20
N GLY A 65 5.12 3.56 -42.52
CA GLY A 65 5.14 2.28 -43.21
C GLY A 65 5.20 1.04 -42.30
N THR A 66 5.01 -0.13 -42.90
CA THR A 66 4.81 -1.41 -42.19
C THR A 66 6.05 -1.84 -41.40
N ARG A 67 7.25 -1.71 -41.99
CA ARG A 67 8.52 -2.08 -41.33
C ARG A 67 8.79 -1.22 -40.09
N ASN A 68 8.63 0.10 -40.21
CA ASN A 68 8.85 1.04 -39.11
C ASN A 68 7.82 0.84 -37.98
N THR A 69 6.58 0.51 -38.33
CA THR A 69 5.53 0.15 -37.36
C THR A 69 5.94 -1.04 -36.49
N TRP A 70 6.47 -2.12 -37.09
CA TRP A 70 6.95 -3.28 -36.34
C TRP A 70 8.15 -2.97 -35.44
N VAL A 71 9.05 -2.08 -35.88
CA VAL A 71 10.17 -1.60 -35.07
C VAL A 71 9.65 -0.82 -33.85
N CYS A 72 8.69 0.10 -34.04
CA CYS A 72 8.06 0.81 -32.93
C CYS A 72 7.38 -0.15 -31.94
N VAL A 73 6.62 -1.13 -32.43
CA VAL A 73 5.97 -2.16 -31.59
C VAL A 73 7.01 -2.94 -30.77
N ALA A 74 8.12 -3.35 -31.38
CA ALA A 74 9.20 -4.05 -30.68
C ALA A 74 9.84 -3.16 -29.59
N LEU A 75 10.04 -1.87 -29.86
CA LEU A 75 10.57 -0.92 -28.88
C LEU A 75 9.61 -0.71 -27.71
N PHE A 76 8.30 -0.57 -27.96
CA PHE A 76 7.29 -0.50 -26.89
C PHE A 76 7.22 -1.79 -26.06
N ALA A 77 7.36 -2.96 -26.69
CA ALA A 77 7.46 -4.23 -25.96
C ALA A 77 8.72 -4.25 -25.07
N GLY A 78 9.85 -3.76 -25.57
CA GLY A 78 11.08 -3.56 -24.79
C GLY A 78 10.87 -2.64 -23.59
N CYS A 79 10.16 -1.52 -23.77
CA CYS A 79 9.79 -0.61 -22.69
C CYS A 79 8.99 -1.30 -21.58
N VAL A 80 8.02 -2.16 -21.93
CA VAL A 80 7.24 -2.93 -20.95
C VAL A 80 8.14 -3.88 -20.15
N LEU A 81 9.11 -4.52 -20.81
CA LEU A 81 10.08 -5.40 -20.14
C LEU A 81 11.00 -4.64 -19.18
N VAL A 82 11.39 -3.40 -19.52
CA VAL A 82 12.18 -2.51 -18.66
C VAL A 82 11.36 -1.99 -17.47
N VAL A 83 10.09 -1.66 -17.67
CA VAL A 83 9.20 -1.16 -16.59
C VAL A 83 8.76 -2.28 -15.65
N ARG A 84 8.68 -3.53 -16.12
CA ARG A 84 8.29 -4.69 -15.31
C ARG A 84 9.11 -4.87 -14.01
N PRO A 85 10.45 -4.84 -13.99
CA PRO A 85 11.23 -4.92 -12.74
C PRO A 85 10.96 -3.71 -11.83
N MET A 86 10.78 -2.50 -12.37
CA MET A 86 10.42 -1.32 -11.58
C MET A 86 9.06 -1.52 -10.88
N VAL A 87 8.05 -1.98 -11.63
CA VAL A 87 6.74 -2.34 -11.10
C VAL A 87 6.84 -3.49 -10.11
N ARG A 88 7.74 -4.47 -10.28
CA ARG A 88 7.94 -5.53 -9.27
C ARG A 88 8.48 -5.01 -7.94
N MET A 89 9.32 -3.97 -7.96
CA MET A 89 9.88 -3.36 -6.75
C MET A 89 8.88 -2.43 -6.05
N VAL A 90 8.03 -1.77 -6.83
CA VAL A 90 7.15 -0.70 -6.35
C VAL A 90 5.72 -1.15 -6.12
N ALA A 91 5.22 -2.09 -6.94
CA ALA A 91 3.84 -2.52 -6.88
C ALA A 91 3.62 -3.53 -5.75
N PRO A 92 2.50 -3.36 -5.02
CA PRO A 92 2.14 -4.22 -3.91
C PRO A 92 2.05 -5.69 -4.32
N ALA A 93 2.27 -6.58 -3.35
CA ALA A 93 2.28 -8.01 -3.60
C ALA A 93 0.96 -8.50 -4.22
N ARG A 94 -0.18 -7.89 -3.89
CA ARG A 94 -1.50 -8.24 -4.45
C ARG A 94 -1.62 -8.04 -5.95
N LEU A 95 -0.82 -7.14 -6.52
CA LEU A 95 -0.79 -6.93 -7.96
C LEU A 95 0.14 -7.91 -8.68
N LYS A 96 0.76 -8.89 -8.00
CA LYS A 96 1.78 -9.81 -8.55
C LYS A 96 1.40 -10.38 -9.92
N GLU A 97 0.16 -10.86 -10.06
CA GLU A 97 -0.38 -11.43 -11.31
C GLU A 97 -0.63 -10.34 -12.36
N ASN A 98 -1.07 -9.16 -11.93
CA ASN A 98 -1.38 -8.03 -12.79
C ASN A 98 -0.18 -7.10 -13.07
N ARG A 99 1.04 -7.42 -12.59
CA ARG A 99 2.22 -6.53 -12.74
C ARG A 99 2.55 -6.23 -14.19
N LEU A 100 2.33 -7.17 -15.09
CA LEU A 100 2.58 -6.98 -16.52
C LEU A 100 1.55 -6.02 -17.14
N VAL A 101 0.28 -6.16 -16.78
CA VAL A 101 -0.79 -5.22 -17.19
C VAL A 101 -0.53 -3.83 -16.64
N VAL A 102 -0.08 -3.73 -15.38
CA VAL A 102 0.28 -2.45 -14.77
C VAL A 102 1.48 -1.81 -15.47
N ALA A 103 2.51 -2.58 -15.80
CA ALA A 103 3.65 -2.09 -16.58
C ALA A 103 3.25 -1.64 -17.98
N ALA A 104 2.40 -2.40 -18.67
CA ALA A 104 1.88 -2.05 -19.99
C ALA A 104 1.06 -0.76 -19.96
N ARG A 105 0.20 -0.57 -18.94
CA ARG A 105 -0.56 0.67 -18.75
C ARG A 105 0.36 1.85 -18.45
N ALA A 106 1.39 1.67 -17.62
CA ALA A 106 2.36 2.72 -17.33
C ALA A 106 3.11 3.16 -18.60
N VAL A 107 3.55 2.20 -19.43
CA VAL A 107 4.14 2.50 -20.75
C VAL A 107 3.13 3.22 -21.63
N GLY A 108 1.89 2.76 -21.71
CA GLY A 108 0.83 3.44 -22.47
C GLY A 108 0.61 4.89 -22.04
N VAL A 109 0.62 5.18 -20.73
CA VAL A 109 0.54 6.55 -20.21
C VAL A 109 1.76 7.38 -20.62
N CYS A 110 2.97 6.81 -20.55
CA CYS A 110 4.17 7.48 -21.06
C CYS A 110 4.09 7.76 -22.57
N CYS A 111 3.50 6.86 -23.35
CA CYS A 111 3.31 7.02 -24.79
C CYS A 111 2.32 8.15 -25.09
N VAL A 112 1.18 8.19 -24.38
CA VAL A 112 0.20 9.27 -24.52
C VAL A 112 0.80 10.61 -24.13
N ALA A 113 1.56 10.66 -23.02
CA ALA A 113 2.28 11.87 -22.63
C ALA A 113 3.27 12.32 -23.70
N ALA A 114 4.06 11.40 -24.25
CA ALA A 114 4.99 11.72 -25.35
C ALA A 114 4.26 12.19 -26.62
N ALA A 115 3.11 11.59 -26.96
CA ALA A 115 2.32 11.95 -28.14
C ALA A 115 1.64 13.32 -27.99
N VAL A 116 1.16 13.69 -26.80
CA VAL A 116 0.62 15.03 -26.51
C VAL A 116 1.71 16.10 -26.56
N MET A 117 2.96 15.72 -26.25
CA MET A 117 4.10 16.63 -26.29
C MET A 117 4.74 16.76 -27.69
N ALA A 118 4.57 15.77 -28.56
CA ALA A 118 5.06 15.81 -29.94
C ALA A 118 4.60 17.04 -30.76
N PRO A 119 3.32 17.49 -30.70
CA PRO A 119 2.88 18.69 -31.41
C PRO A 119 3.31 20.01 -30.76
N LEU A 120 3.91 20.00 -29.56
CA LEU A 120 4.42 21.21 -28.93
C LEU A 120 5.80 21.65 -29.47
N GLU A 121 6.26 21.04 -30.57
CA GLU A 121 7.56 21.27 -31.24
C GLU A 121 8.79 21.31 -30.32
N VAL A 122 8.66 20.87 -29.07
CA VAL A 122 9.78 20.79 -28.14
C VAL A 122 10.82 19.87 -28.79
N PRO A 123 12.03 20.37 -29.11
CA PRO A 123 13.03 19.57 -29.80
C PRO A 123 13.64 18.59 -28.81
N VAL A 124 12.90 17.53 -28.48
CA VAL A 124 13.30 16.53 -27.47
C VAL A 124 14.55 15.77 -27.91
N THR A 125 14.83 15.79 -29.22
CA THR A 125 16.06 15.28 -29.82
C THR A 125 17.28 16.17 -29.56
N GLU A 126 17.09 17.48 -29.41
CA GLU A 126 18.15 18.45 -29.15
C GLU A 126 18.40 18.64 -27.65
N HIS A 127 17.41 18.29 -26.82
CA HIS A 127 17.48 18.39 -25.36
C HIS A 127 17.21 17.04 -24.68
N PRO A 128 18.15 16.07 -24.79
CA PRO A 128 17.96 14.72 -24.26
C PRO A 128 17.72 14.69 -22.75
N VAL A 129 18.23 15.69 -22.01
CA VAL A 129 18.02 15.83 -20.56
C VAL A 129 16.55 16.10 -20.24
N ALA A 130 15.88 16.96 -21.00
CA ALA A 130 14.46 17.29 -20.78
C ALA A 130 13.57 16.07 -21.00
N GLY A 131 13.86 15.28 -22.04
CA GLY A 131 13.18 14.02 -22.33
C GLY A 131 13.32 12.97 -21.23
N VAL A 132 14.54 12.76 -20.73
CA VAL A 132 14.80 11.83 -19.61
C VAL A 132 14.00 12.21 -18.37
N VAL A 133 14.01 13.50 -17.99
CA VAL A 133 13.29 13.96 -16.79
C VAL A 133 11.79 13.89 -16.96
N MET A 134 11.25 14.15 -18.16
CA MET A 134 9.83 13.98 -18.43
C MET A 134 9.39 12.52 -18.24
N ILE A 135 10.11 11.57 -18.83
CA ILE A 135 9.82 10.14 -18.64
C ILE A 135 9.93 9.76 -17.18
N TYR A 136 10.93 10.28 -16.46
CA TYR A 136 11.06 10.06 -15.04
C TYR A 136 9.84 10.59 -14.27
N ALA A 137 9.41 11.82 -14.54
CA ALA A 137 8.28 12.47 -13.88
C ALA A 137 6.97 11.70 -14.12
N VAL A 138 6.70 11.30 -15.36
CA VAL A 138 5.51 10.50 -15.72
C VAL A 138 5.57 9.11 -15.07
N THR A 139 6.74 8.47 -15.08
CA THR A 139 6.92 7.16 -14.45
C THR A 139 6.73 7.24 -12.94
N ALA A 140 7.29 8.27 -12.29
CA ALA A 140 7.11 8.52 -10.87
C ALA A 140 5.63 8.80 -10.53
N ALA A 141 4.93 9.60 -11.34
CA ALA A 141 3.52 9.88 -11.16
C ALA A 141 2.66 8.62 -11.31
N ALA A 142 2.92 7.81 -12.34
CA ALA A 142 2.22 6.55 -12.57
C ALA A 142 2.45 5.56 -11.42
N LEU A 143 3.69 5.40 -10.96
CA LEU A 143 4.04 4.55 -9.83
C LEU A 143 3.43 5.06 -8.50
N GLY A 144 3.38 6.38 -8.31
CA GLY A 144 2.71 7.02 -7.19
C GLY A 144 1.20 6.74 -7.19
N LEU A 145 0.55 6.85 -8.35
CA LEU A 145 -0.88 6.51 -8.51
C LEU A 145 -1.15 5.03 -8.24
N ILE A 146 -0.29 4.12 -8.72
CA ILE A 146 -0.41 2.67 -8.43
C ILE A 146 -0.32 2.40 -6.92
N ARG A 147 0.57 3.11 -6.21
CA ARG A 147 0.67 3.01 -4.74
C ARG A 147 -0.53 3.58 -4.01
N VAL A 148 -1.09 4.69 -4.50
CA VAL A 148 -2.33 5.31 -3.97
C VAL A 148 -3.53 4.36 -4.10
N VAL A 149 -3.59 3.57 -5.17
CA VAL A 149 -4.59 2.53 -5.32
C VAL A 149 -4.43 1.44 -4.24
N ASP A 150 -3.20 1.19 -3.74
CA ASP A 150 -2.91 0.12 -2.78
C ASP A 150 -3.48 0.37 -1.38
N HIS A 151 -3.40 1.61 -0.90
CA HIS A 151 -3.92 2.03 0.42
C HIS A 151 -5.45 1.98 0.54
N GLY A 152 -6.13 1.55 -0.53
CA GLY A 152 -7.33 0.70 -0.50
C GLY A 152 -8.62 1.33 -0.01
N TYR A 153 -8.67 1.86 1.21
CA TYR A 153 -9.94 2.09 1.90
C TYR A 153 -10.02 3.34 2.76
N PHE A 154 -8.94 4.12 2.86
CA PHE A 154 -8.96 5.36 3.63
C PHE A 154 -9.00 6.57 2.68
N PRO A 155 -10.18 6.95 2.15
CA PRO A 155 -10.31 8.11 1.27
C PRO A 155 -9.75 9.38 1.92
N LEU A 156 -9.81 9.49 3.25
CA LEU A 156 -9.23 10.59 4.01
C LEU A 156 -7.70 10.66 3.91
N VAL A 157 -7.01 9.51 3.88
CA VAL A 157 -5.55 9.48 3.68
C VAL A 157 -5.19 9.97 2.28
N LEU A 158 -5.97 9.56 1.28
CA LEU A 158 -5.78 10.02 -0.10
C LEU A 158 -6.09 11.50 -0.25
N LEU A 159 -7.13 12.01 0.42
CA LEU A 159 -7.47 13.42 0.43
C LEU A 159 -6.39 14.25 1.12
N CYS A 160 -5.89 13.81 2.28
CA CYS A 160 -4.77 14.47 2.95
C CYS A 160 -3.51 14.49 2.08
N THR A 161 -3.21 13.37 1.42
CA THR A 161 -2.10 13.28 0.45
C THR A 161 -2.32 14.26 -0.72
N ALA A 162 -3.53 14.31 -1.27
CA ALA A 162 -3.88 15.24 -2.34
C ALA A 162 -3.72 16.70 -1.90
N LEU A 163 -4.20 17.05 -0.70
CA LEU A 163 -4.07 18.39 -0.13
C LEU A 163 -2.61 18.79 0.06
N TRP A 164 -1.78 17.90 0.60
CA TRP A 164 -0.35 18.18 0.77
C TRP A 164 0.36 18.40 -0.57
N LYS A 165 0.05 17.56 -1.57
CA LYS A 165 0.62 17.69 -2.92
C LYS A 165 0.12 18.95 -3.63
N ALA A 166 -1.16 19.29 -3.48
CA ALA A 166 -1.75 20.52 -3.99
C ALA A 166 -1.14 21.75 -3.33
N LEU A 167 -0.89 21.72 -2.02
CA LEU A 167 -0.21 22.79 -1.29
C LEU A 167 1.23 22.98 -1.80
N MET A 168 1.97 21.89 -2.02
CA MET A 168 3.31 21.95 -2.60
C MET A 168 3.29 22.50 -4.04
N ALA A 169 2.31 22.08 -4.87
CA ALA A 169 2.12 22.65 -6.20
C ALA A 169 1.75 24.15 -6.13
N GLY A 170 0.89 24.56 -5.20
CA GLY A 170 0.53 25.95 -4.98
C GLY A 170 1.73 26.82 -4.58
N LEU A 171 2.52 26.37 -3.60
CA LEU A 171 3.72 27.07 -3.14
C LEU A 171 4.78 27.20 -4.24
N THR A 172 5.07 26.10 -4.94
CA THR A 172 6.03 26.11 -6.05
C THR A 172 5.55 26.95 -7.22
N GLY A 173 4.25 26.90 -7.54
CA GLY A 173 3.68 27.72 -8.60
C GLY A 173 3.63 29.21 -8.28
N TYR A 174 3.34 29.56 -7.01
CA TYR A 174 3.45 30.93 -6.51
C TYR A 174 4.89 31.43 -6.63
N TRP A 175 5.87 30.65 -6.18
CA TRP A 175 7.28 31.00 -6.28
C TRP A 175 7.73 31.22 -7.73
N ILE A 176 7.37 30.31 -8.66
CA ILE A 176 7.69 30.46 -10.09
C ILE A 176 7.15 31.79 -10.64
N ARG A 177 5.89 32.14 -10.31
CA ARG A 177 5.29 33.42 -10.77
C ARG A 177 5.96 34.64 -10.13
N HIS A 178 6.34 34.55 -8.86
CA HIS A 178 6.97 35.65 -8.14
C HIS A 178 8.35 36.00 -8.71
N GLU A 179 9.11 35.00 -9.14
CA GLU A 179 10.39 35.16 -9.84
C GLU A 179 10.23 35.54 -11.33
N GLY A 180 9.02 35.86 -11.78
CA GLY A 180 8.74 36.24 -13.17
C GLY A 180 8.68 35.06 -14.16
N GLY A 181 8.69 33.82 -13.67
CA GLY A 181 8.56 32.62 -14.48
C GLY A 181 7.11 32.31 -14.91
N SER A 182 6.99 31.54 -16.00
CA SER A 182 5.70 30.99 -16.46
C SER A 182 5.57 29.51 -16.11
N LEU A 183 4.37 29.07 -15.73
CA LEU A 183 4.01 27.65 -15.53
C LEU A 183 3.79 26.91 -16.86
N THR A 184 3.58 27.67 -17.92
CA THR A 184 3.49 27.21 -19.31
C THR A 184 4.54 28.01 -20.09
N PRO A 185 5.83 27.73 -19.85
CA PRO A 185 6.90 28.44 -20.53
C PRO A 185 6.84 28.13 -22.02
N ASP A 186 7.02 29.15 -22.84
CA ASP A 186 7.02 29.04 -24.30
C ASP A 186 8.24 28.21 -24.73
N PRO A 187 8.05 27.06 -25.42
CA PRO A 187 9.13 26.14 -25.73
C PRO A 187 10.26 26.78 -26.56
N ASP A 188 9.94 27.79 -27.36
CA ASP A 188 10.91 28.44 -28.26
C ASP A 188 11.87 29.39 -27.52
N THR A 189 11.43 29.92 -26.39
CA THR A 189 12.18 30.93 -25.61
C THR A 189 12.62 30.43 -24.24
N ALA A 190 12.07 29.31 -23.79
CA ALA A 190 12.33 28.75 -22.48
C ALA A 190 13.68 28.03 -22.41
N THR A 191 14.39 28.25 -21.30
CA THR A 191 15.55 27.42 -20.97
C THR A 191 15.10 25.98 -20.67
N ALA A 192 16.00 25.01 -20.90
CA ALA A 192 15.75 23.61 -20.54
C ALA A 192 15.35 23.45 -19.06
N GLY A 193 15.93 24.26 -18.16
CA GLY A 193 15.60 24.26 -16.72
C GLY A 193 14.17 24.72 -16.42
N THR A 194 13.66 25.74 -17.13
CA THR A 194 12.29 26.23 -16.98
C THR A 194 11.26 25.20 -17.48
N LEU A 195 11.53 24.55 -18.61
CA LEU A 195 10.69 23.46 -19.12
C LEU A 195 10.64 22.28 -18.14
N LEU A 196 11.79 21.96 -17.53
CA LEU A 196 11.91 20.91 -16.53
C LEU A 196 11.02 21.15 -15.31
N LEU A 197 11.10 22.38 -14.76
CA LEU A 197 10.33 22.79 -13.60
C LEU A 197 8.84 22.77 -13.90
N ALA A 198 8.44 23.23 -15.09
CA ALA A 198 7.05 23.17 -15.54
C ALA A 198 6.53 21.72 -15.61
N VAL A 199 7.28 20.79 -16.21
CA VAL A 199 6.89 19.37 -16.29
C VAL A 199 6.76 18.75 -14.89
N LEU A 200 7.72 18.99 -14.00
CA LEU A 200 7.67 18.48 -12.63
C LEU A 200 6.48 19.05 -11.87
N TRP A 201 6.19 20.33 -12.06
CA TRP A 201 5.05 21.00 -11.45
C TRP A 201 3.72 20.40 -11.93
N TRP A 202 3.54 20.22 -13.25
CA TRP A 202 2.35 19.60 -13.82
C TRP A 202 2.19 18.14 -13.39
N ALA A 203 3.28 17.39 -13.26
CA ALA A 203 3.24 16.03 -12.72
C ALA A 203 2.78 16.01 -11.26
N LEU A 204 3.25 16.95 -10.43
CA LEU A 204 2.83 17.10 -9.04
C LEU A 204 1.34 17.48 -8.95
N ALA A 205 0.89 18.44 -9.76
CA ALA A 205 -0.51 18.85 -9.84
C ALA A 205 -1.42 17.71 -10.31
N GLY A 206 -1.01 16.98 -11.35
CA GLY A 206 -1.73 15.80 -11.86
C GLY A 206 -1.83 14.69 -10.83
N LEU A 207 -0.75 14.43 -10.06
CA LEU A 207 -0.78 13.46 -8.97
C LEU A 207 -1.74 13.91 -7.84
N ALA A 208 -1.74 15.20 -7.49
CA ALA A 208 -2.67 15.76 -6.51
C ALA A 208 -4.13 15.59 -6.96
N ALA A 209 -4.44 15.95 -8.21
CA ALA A 209 -5.77 15.80 -8.80
C ALA A 209 -6.20 14.32 -8.88
N GLY A 210 -5.32 13.42 -9.33
CA GLY A 210 -5.59 11.98 -9.38
C GLY A 210 -5.86 11.40 -7.99
N CYS A 211 -5.09 11.80 -6.97
CA CYS A 211 -5.36 11.43 -5.58
C CYS A 211 -6.72 11.97 -5.10
N ALA A 212 -7.06 13.22 -5.41
CA ALA A 212 -8.33 13.83 -5.02
C ALA A 212 -9.53 13.15 -5.69
N LEU A 213 -9.44 12.83 -6.98
CA LEU A 213 -10.48 12.11 -7.73
C LEU A 213 -10.66 10.70 -7.17
N ALA A 214 -9.57 9.96 -6.95
CA ALA A 214 -9.63 8.63 -6.35
C ALA A 214 -10.16 8.67 -4.91
N ALA A 215 -9.77 9.67 -4.13
CA ALA A 215 -10.29 9.90 -2.78
C ALA A 215 -11.80 10.16 -2.83
N THR A 216 -12.27 11.06 -3.69
CA THR A 216 -13.68 11.44 -3.81
C THR A 216 -14.52 10.26 -4.30
N ALA A 217 -14.07 9.55 -5.33
CA ALA A 217 -14.74 8.35 -5.84
C ALA A 217 -14.90 7.26 -4.78
N ARG A 218 -13.96 7.17 -3.82
CA ARG A 218 -14.03 6.23 -2.68
C ARG A 218 -14.80 6.81 -1.49
N LEU A 219 -14.73 8.13 -1.27
CA LEU A 219 -15.37 8.83 -0.17
C LEU A 219 -16.89 8.83 -0.31
N VAL A 220 -17.41 8.99 -1.53
CA VAL A 220 -18.86 9.04 -1.75
C VAL A 220 -19.55 7.73 -1.35
N PRO A 221 -19.12 6.53 -1.80
CA PRO A 221 -19.64 5.28 -1.28
C PRO A 221 -19.41 5.14 0.22
N TRP A 222 -18.22 5.51 0.71
CA TRP A 222 -17.87 5.42 2.13
C TRP A 222 -18.79 6.26 3.04
N LEU A 223 -19.19 7.46 2.61
CA LEU A 223 -20.14 8.31 3.33
C LEU A 223 -21.56 7.76 3.27
N ARG A 224 -21.95 7.11 2.17
CA ARG A 224 -23.30 6.54 1.97
C ARG A 224 -23.51 5.22 2.71
N THR A 225 -22.54 4.31 2.62
CA THR A 225 -22.66 2.94 3.14
C THR A 225 -21.78 2.66 4.36
N GLY A 226 -20.95 3.63 4.75
CA GLY A 226 -19.92 3.43 5.77
C GLY A 226 -18.66 2.75 5.22
N PRO A 227 -17.62 2.58 6.06
CA PRO A 227 -16.45 1.78 5.74
C PRO A 227 -16.84 0.34 5.42
N PRO A 228 -16.13 -0.33 4.50
CA PRO A 228 -16.37 -1.74 4.22
C PRO A 228 -16.19 -2.57 5.50
N ALA A 229 -17.03 -3.59 5.66
CA ALA A 229 -17.01 -4.44 6.85
C ALA A 229 -15.65 -5.17 7.05
N ARG A 230 -14.92 -5.43 5.96
CA ARG A 230 -13.66 -6.19 5.92
C ARG A 230 -12.60 -5.45 5.09
N PRO A 231 -12.04 -4.32 5.54
CA PRO A 231 -11.03 -3.60 4.76
C PRO A 231 -9.78 -4.46 4.61
N VAL A 232 -9.29 -4.62 3.37
CA VAL A 232 -8.04 -5.35 3.08
C VAL A 232 -6.85 -4.50 3.56
N PRO A 233 -5.92 -5.04 4.36
CA PRO A 233 -4.70 -4.33 4.71
C PRO A 233 -3.82 -4.07 3.46
N PRO A 234 -3.04 -2.96 3.44
CA PRO A 234 -2.11 -2.69 2.34
C PRO A 234 -1.12 -3.84 2.12
N GLY A 235 -0.74 -4.10 0.86
CA GLY A 235 0.24 -5.14 0.52
C GLY A 235 -0.23 -6.60 0.69
N VAL A 236 -1.47 -6.87 1.12
CA VAL A 236 -2.00 -8.22 1.31
C VAL A 236 -2.56 -8.81 0.02
N THR A 237 -2.12 -10.02 -0.35
CA THR A 237 -2.56 -10.76 -1.56
C THR A 237 -3.88 -11.51 -1.38
N SER A 238 -4.13 -12.05 -0.19
CA SER A 238 -5.30 -12.87 0.12
C SER A 238 -6.08 -12.28 1.29
N TRP A 239 -7.38 -12.06 1.11
CA TRP A 239 -8.24 -11.48 2.12
C TRP A 239 -9.68 -12.00 1.97
N PRO A 240 -10.39 -12.37 3.05
CA PRO A 240 -10.00 -12.28 4.47
C PRO A 240 -8.85 -13.23 4.87
N PRO A 241 -8.23 -13.07 6.08
CA PRO A 241 -7.19 -13.96 6.59
C PRO A 241 -7.66 -15.43 6.57
N ALA A 242 -6.91 -16.41 6.06
CA ALA A 242 -7.43 -17.78 6.03
C ALA A 242 -7.44 -18.43 7.44
N VAL A 243 -8.34 -19.38 7.68
CA VAL A 243 -8.34 -20.16 8.94
C VAL A 243 -7.03 -20.94 9.06
N GLY A 244 -6.38 -20.87 10.21
CA GLY A 244 -5.06 -21.45 10.45
C GLY A 244 -3.89 -20.56 10.00
N ASP A 245 -4.13 -19.45 9.31
CA ASP A 245 -3.08 -18.47 9.05
C ASP A 245 -2.61 -17.79 10.34
N VAL A 246 -1.36 -17.36 10.34
CA VAL A 246 -0.77 -16.54 11.39
C VAL A 246 -0.54 -15.14 10.85
N TRP A 247 -1.12 -14.16 11.54
CA TRP A 247 -1.09 -12.76 11.17
C TRP A 247 -0.48 -11.90 12.27
N MET A 248 0.14 -10.78 11.91
CA MET A 248 0.40 -9.72 12.87
C MET A 248 -0.84 -8.85 12.97
N ALA A 249 -1.28 -8.59 14.21
CA ALA A 249 -2.44 -7.75 14.49
C ALA A 249 -2.20 -6.88 15.73
N GLU A 250 -2.92 -5.77 15.83
CA GLU A 250 -2.94 -4.94 17.02
C GLU A 250 -3.87 -5.54 18.07
N LEU A 251 -3.30 -6.03 19.18
CA LEU A 251 -4.07 -6.64 20.26
C LEU A 251 -4.09 -5.73 21.49
N THR A 252 -5.28 -5.47 22.03
CA THR A 252 -5.45 -4.74 23.29
C THR A 252 -4.97 -5.60 24.45
N HIS A 253 -4.07 -5.05 25.26
CA HIS A 253 -3.62 -5.66 26.51
C HIS A 253 -4.52 -5.26 27.69
N GLU A 254 -4.35 -5.93 28.83
CA GLU A 254 -5.11 -5.64 30.07
C GLU A 254 -4.94 -4.19 30.52
N ASP A 255 -3.75 -3.61 30.32
CA ASP A 255 -3.43 -2.22 30.69
C ASP A 255 -4.01 -1.17 29.72
N ASN A 256 -4.98 -1.53 28.87
CA ASN A 256 -5.49 -0.68 27.78
C ASN A 256 -4.42 -0.21 26.77
N THR A 257 -3.23 -0.79 26.80
CA THR A 257 -2.16 -0.54 25.82
C THR A 257 -2.29 -1.49 24.62
N TYR A 258 -1.87 -1.02 23.46
CA TYR A 258 -1.86 -1.82 22.23
C TYR A 258 -0.48 -2.36 21.96
N LYS A 259 -0.42 -3.63 21.60
CA LYS A 259 0.83 -4.29 21.19
C LYS A 259 0.58 -5.04 19.90
N GLU A 260 1.47 -4.86 18.93
CA GLU A 260 1.53 -5.69 17.75
C GLU A 260 1.90 -7.12 18.17
N ARG A 261 1.03 -8.08 17.87
CA ARG A 261 1.24 -9.48 18.25
C ARG A 261 0.90 -10.41 17.09
N PRO A 262 1.65 -11.52 16.97
CA PRO A 262 1.24 -12.61 16.12
C PRO A 262 -0.05 -13.23 16.67
N VAL A 263 -0.99 -13.55 15.80
CA VAL A 263 -2.28 -14.16 16.13
C VAL A 263 -2.59 -15.28 15.15
N ILE A 264 -3.20 -16.36 15.63
CA ILE A 264 -3.67 -17.47 14.79
C ILE A 264 -5.15 -17.25 14.49
N VAL A 265 -5.52 -17.29 13.23
CA VAL A 265 -6.91 -17.15 12.78
C VAL A 265 -7.68 -18.44 13.04
N LEU A 266 -8.78 -18.36 13.79
CA LEU A 266 -9.65 -19.50 14.07
C LEU A 266 -10.89 -19.52 13.18
N GLU A 267 -11.61 -18.39 13.11
CA GLU A 267 -12.93 -18.33 12.48
C GLU A 267 -13.25 -16.88 12.07
N HIS A 268 -14.02 -16.74 10.99
CA HIS A 268 -14.55 -15.44 10.55
C HIS A 268 -15.94 -15.20 11.11
N ALA A 269 -16.17 -14.00 11.61
CA ALA A 269 -17.50 -13.51 11.96
C ALA A 269 -17.85 -12.27 11.11
N PRO A 270 -19.12 -11.85 11.07
CA PRO A 270 -19.49 -10.53 10.57
C PRO A 270 -18.80 -9.43 11.41
N GLY A 271 -17.85 -8.71 10.81
CA GLY A 271 -17.18 -7.54 11.42
C GLY A 271 -15.90 -7.82 12.21
N PHE A 272 -15.62 -9.06 12.60
CA PHE A 272 -14.39 -9.44 13.31
C PHE A 272 -13.92 -10.86 12.98
N VAL A 273 -12.71 -11.18 13.42
CA VAL A 273 -12.09 -12.49 13.32
C VAL A 273 -11.81 -12.99 14.72
N ARG A 274 -12.15 -14.25 15.00
CA ARG A 274 -11.80 -14.94 16.24
C ARG A 274 -10.38 -15.46 16.10
N VAL A 275 -9.51 -15.11 17.03
CA VAL A 275 -8.09 -15.46 16.97
C VAL A 275 -7.54 -15.91 18.32
N LEU A 276 -6.39 -16.57 18.28
CA LEU A 276 -5.57 -16.85 19.46
C LEU A 276 -4.29 -16.02 19.42
N GLY A 277 -4.04 -15.25 20.47
CA GLY A 277 -2.86 -14.39 20.56
C GLY A 277 -1.60 -15.16 20.92
N ILE A 278 -0.49 -14.87 20.25
CA ILE A 278 0.83 -15.41 20.58
C ILE A 278 1.64 -14.34 21.34
N THR A 279 2.28 -14.77 22.44
CA THR A 279 3.17 -13.93 23.25
C THR A 279 4.53 -14.58 23.40
N SER A 280 5.59 -13.78 23.45
CA SER A 280 6.94 -14.27 23.77
C SER A 280 7.29 -14.14 25.26
N VAL A 281 6.35 -13.65 26.08
CA VAL A 281 6.53 -13.57 27.54
C VAL A 281 6.35 -14.96 28.10
N ASP A 282 7.23 -15.38 29.00
CA ASP A 282 7.11 -16.71 29.60
C ASP A 282 5.80 -16.85 30.40
N LYS A 283 5.12 -17.98 30.18
CA LYS A 283 3.84 -18.35 30.81
C LYS A 283 3.88 -19.76 31.38
N SER A 284 5.08 -20.28 31.66
CA SER A 284 5.33 -21.56 32.33
C SER A 284 4.47 -21.77 33.59
N ASN A 285 4.33 -20.73 34.42
CA ASN A 285 3.52 -20.75 35.64
C ASN A 285 1.99 -20.73 35.41
N ARG A 286 1.51 -20.67 34.15
CA ARG A 286 0.08 -20.56 33.77
C ARG A 286 -0.32 -21.59 32.70
N SER A 287 0.08 -22.85 32.87
CA SER A 287 -0.12 -23.91 31.88
C SER A 287 -1.58 -24.18 31.46
N ARG A 288 -2.58 -23.91 32.32
CA ARG A 288 -4.00 -24.18 32.04
C ARG A 288 -4.62 -23.30 30.95
N GLY A 289 -4.04 -22.15 30.63
CA GLY A 289 -4.55 -21.20 29.63
C GLY A 289 -3.58 -20.90 28.49
N TYR A 290 -2.40 -21.50 28.51
CA TYR A 290 -1.36 -21.24 27.52
C TYR A 290 -0.75 -22.54 27.01
N MET A 291 -0.51 -22.59 25.70
CA MET A 291 0.20 -23.69 25.06
C MET A 291 1.59 -23.21 24.62
N LYS A 292 2.64 -23.94 25.01
CA LYS A 292 4.02 -23.59 24.63
C LYS A 292 4.22 -23.80 23.13
N LEU A 293 4.83 -22.82 22.47
CA LEU A 293 5.22 -22.86 21.06
C LEU A 293 6.75 -22.88 20.96
N ARG A 294 7.31 -23.96 20.40
CA ARG A 294 8.74 -24.10 20.19
C ARG A 294 9.15 -23.46 18.87
N LEU A 295 10.18 -22.62 18.87
CA LEU A 295 10.70 -21.96 17.66
C LEU A 295 11.01 -22.96 16.54
N ALA A 296 11.52 -24.14 16.88
CA ALA A 296 11.89 -25.19 15.94
C ALA A 296 10.73 -25.66 15.05
N GLU A 297 9.50 -25.66 15.58
CA GLU A 297 8.28 -26.07 14.87
C GLU A 297 7.67 -24.92 14.05
N TRP A 298 8.05 -23.68 14.37
CA TRP A 298 7.46 -22.46 13.84
C TRP A 298 8.47 -21.65 13.02
N LYS A 299 9.40 -22.32 12.33
CA LYS A 299 10.42 -21.66 11.51
C LYS A 299 9.77 -20.73 10.48
N GLY A 300 10.23 -19.48 10.44
CA GLY A 300 9.69 -18.45 9.55
C GLY A 300 8.49 -17.69 10.11
N VAL A 301 7.79 -18.22 11.11
CA VAL A 301 6.68 -17.55 11.80
C VAL A 301 7.13 -16.99 13.15
N LEU A 302 7.89 -17.72 13.97
CA LEU A 302 8.39 -17.20 15.26
C LEU A 302 9.86 -16.75 15.15
N THR A 303 10.25 -15.82 16.02
CA THR A 303 11.65 -15.37 16.17
C THR A 303 12.33 -15.95 17.41
N LYS A 304 11.54 -16.42 18.37
CA LYS A 304 11.94 -17.12 19.60
C LYS A 304 10.79 -18.01 20.06
N ASP A 305 11.05 -18.88 21.02
CA ASP A 305 10.01 -19.62 21.72
C ASP A 305 8.94 -18.67 22.25
N GLY A 306 7.71 -19.16 22.28
CA GLY A 306 6.56 -18.37 22.69
C GLY A 306 5.48 -19.21 23.33
N TRP A 307 4.36 -18.56 23.59
CA TRP A 307 3.19 -19.13 24.22
C TRP A 307 1.96 -18.66 23.46
N LEU A 308 1.09 -19.60 23.11
CA LEU A 308 -0.22 -19.33 22.55
C LEU A 308 -1.22 -19.15 23.68
N ASN A 309 -1.89 -18.02 23.74
CA ASN A 309 -3.03 -17.83 24.63
C ASN A 309 -4.22 -18.63 24.08
N LEU A 310 -4.77 -19.54 24.88
CA LEU A 310 -5.92 -20.37 24.52
C LEU A 310 -7.26 -19.65 24.76
N GLU A 311 -7.22 -18.38 25.18
CA GLU A 311 -8.39 -17.51 25.22
C GLU A 311 -8.61 -16.84 23.86
N ILE A 312 -9.83 -16.96 23.34
CA ILE A 312 -10.24 -16.37 22.06
C ILE A 312 -10.31 -14.85 22.22
N ALA A 313 -9.58 -14.15 21.35
CA ALA A 313 -9.70 -12.72 21.15
C ALA A 313 -10.53 -12.42 19.89
N HIS A 314 -11.30 -11.33 19.94
CA HIS A 314 -12.04 -10.82 18.81
C HIS A 314 -11.29 -9.63 18.23
N ILE A 315 -10.79 -9.77 17.00
CA ILE A 315 -10.04 -8.72 16.31
C ILE A 315 -10.86 -8.20 15.13
N PRO A 316 -11.22 -6.91 15.10
CA PRO A 316 -11.75 -6.27 13.91
C PRO A 316 -10.84 -6.48 12.70
N TYR A 317 -11.43 -6.69 11.52
CA TYR A 317 -10.68 -6.90 10.27
C TYR A 317 -9.62 -5.81 9.97
N CYS A 318 -9.85 -4.58 10.41
CA CYS A 318 -8.92 -3.46 10.22
C CYS A 318 -7.71 -3.43 11.16
N ASP A 319 -7.67 -4.25 12.21
CA ASP A 319 -6.52 -4.33 13.12
C ASP A 319 -5.48 -5.38 12.66
N PHE A 320 -5.75 -6.10 11.55
CA PHE A 320 -4.78 -6.98 10.92
C PHE A 320 -3.78 -6.15 10.10
N LEU A 321 -2.50 -6.47 10.24
CA LEU A 321 -1.41 -5.73 9.62
C LEU A 321 -0.84 -6.50 8.42
N TRP A 322 -0.19 -7.65 8.66
CA TRP A 322 0.37 -8.49 7.60
C TRP A 322 0.40 -9.97 7.96
N ARG A 323 0.38 -10.84 6.95
CA ARG A 323 0.50 -12.29 7.11
C ARG A 323 1.93 -12.66 7.48
N ARG A 324 2.09 -13.47 8.52
CA ARG A 324 3.40 -13.96 9.00
C ARG A 324 3.71 -15.37 8.48
N GLY A 325 2.69 -16.17 8.22
CA GLY A 325 2.79 -17.52 7.68
C GLY A 325 1.58 -18.35 8.08
N GLU A 326 1.77 -19.66 8.21
CA GLU A 326 0.72 -20.63 8.53
C GLU A 326 1.02 -21.31 9.86
N CYS A 327 -0.04 -21.69 10.59
CA CYS A 327 0.08 -22.53 11.76
C CYS A 327 0.54 -23.94 11.33
N PRO A 328 1.61 -24.51 11.92
CA PRO A 328 2.02 -25.88 11.63
C PRO A 328 0.91 -26.89 11.89
N ASP A 329 0.79 -27.90 11.02
CA ASP A 329 -0.30 -28.88 11.02
C ASP A 329 -0.42 -29.61 12.35
N ARG A 330 0.71 -30.04 12.92
CA ARG A 330 0.75 -30.70 14.23
C ARG A 330 0.17 -29.82 15.34
N VAL A 331 0.43 -28.51 15.29
CA VAL A 331 -0.08 -27.58 16.30
C VAL A 331 -1.55 -27.28 16.05
N TRP A 332 -1.94 -27.15 14.79
CA TRP A 332 -3.34 -26.99 14.40
C TRP A 332 -4.19 -28.20 14.84
N ASP A 333 -3.69 -29.42 14.64
CA ASP A 333 -4.32 -30.65 15.11
C ASP A 333 -4.49 -30.70 16.63
N VAL A 334 -3.46 -30.28 17.37
CA VAL A 334 -3.53 -30.18 18.84
C VAL A 334 -4.58 -29.15 19.25
N LEU A 335 -4.63 -28.00 18.58
CA LEU A 335 -5.66 -26.99 18.81
C LEU A 335 -7.07 -27.54 18.59
N CYS A 336 -7.28 -28.24 17.48
CA CYS A 336 -8.60 -28.74 17.10
C CYS A 336 -9.07 -29.93 17.96
N LYS A 337 -8.14 -30.78 18.42
CA LYS A 337 -8.49 -32.07 19.07
C LYS A 337 -8.29 -32.06 20.59
N LYS A 338 -7.33 -31.30 21.11
CA LYS A 338 -6.85 -31.47 22.50
C LYS A 338 -6.88 -30.18 23.31
N ALA A 339 -6.70 -29.02 22.69
CA ALA A 339 -6.60 -27.77 23.42
C ALA A 339 -7.97 -27.35 23.97
N VAL A 340 -8.01 -27.01 25.26
CA VAL A 340 -9.18 -26.37 25.87
C VAL A 340 -9.14 -24.88 25.55
N VAL A 341 -9.57 -24.54 24.33
CA VAL A 341 -9.74 -23.16 23.91
C VAL A 341 -10.99 -22.60 24.58
N ARG A 342 -10.85 -21.42 25.18
CA ARG A 342 -11.92 -20.78 25.96
C ARG A 342 -12.34 -19.48 25.31
N GLU A 343 -13.63 -19.24 25.31
CA GLU A 343 -14.15 -17.91 25.01
C GLU A 343 -13.73 -16.98 26.15
N ARG A 344 -13.22 -15.78 25.81
CA ARG A 344 -12.97 -14.77 26.83
C ARG A 344 -14.30 -14.41 27.50
N SER A 345 -14.32 -14.37 28.84
CA SER A 345 -15.53 -14.02 29.60
C SER A 345 -16.18 -12.76 29.05
N THR A 346 -17.49 -12.78 28.83
CA THR A 346 -18.26 -11.62 28.34
C THR A 346 -18.16 -10.41 29.28
N GLN A 347 -17.86 -10.64 30.57
CA GLN A 347 -17.59 -9.57 31.55
C GLN A 347 -16.27 -8.83 31.30
N ALA A 348 -15.31 -9.43 30.58
CA ALA A 348 -14.10 -8.74 30.15
C ALA A 348 -14.36 -7.77 28.98
N GLY A 349 -15.58 -7.80 28.42
CA GLY A 349 -15.99 -7.05 27.25
C GLY A 349 -15.30 -7.52 25.96
N PRO A 350 -15.84 -7.19 24.77
CA PRO A 350 -15.03 -7.23 23.56
C PRO A 350 -13.86 -6.28 23.77
N ALA A 351 -12.62 -6.78 23.70
CA ALA A 351 -11.46 -5.90 23.72
C ALA A 351 -11.62 -4.92 22.54
N PRO A 352 -11.81 -3.61 22.79
CA PRO A 352 -11.95 -2.68 21.69
C PRO A 352 -10.60 -2.63 20.98
N GLY A 353 -10.58 -3.10 19.75
CA GLY A 353 -9.45 -2.94 18.85
C GLY A 353 -9.04 -1.47 18.74
N PHE A 354 -7.77 -1.19 18.41
CA PHE A 354 -7.26 0.18 18.30
C PHE A 354 -8.07 0.98 17.27
N THR A 355 -8.37 0.35 16.13
CA THR A 355 -9.25 0.90 15.11
C THR A 355 -10.70 0.98 15.55
N PHE A 356 -11.19 0.19 16.53
CA PHE A 356 -12.53 0.36 17.09
C PHE A 356 -12.64 1.66 17.88
N ARG A 357 -11.65 2.03 18.70
CA ARG A 357 -11.63 3.35 19.37
C ARG A 357 -11.41 4.49 18.38
N HIS A 358 -10.61 4.27 17.34
CA HIS A 358 -10.43 5.24 16.26
C HIS A 358 -11.73 5.41 15.45
N ARG A 359 -12.43 4.32 15.11
CA ARG A 359 -13.76 4.31 14.48
C ARG A 359 -14.81 4.91 15.39
N LEU A 360 -14.76 4.67 16.70
CA LEU A 360 -15.68 5.28 17.68
C LEU A 360 -15.47 6.80 17.71
N ARG A 361 -14.21 7.28 17.75
CA ARG A 361 -13.90 8.71 17.62
C ARG A 361 -14.30 9.29 16.26
N SER A 362 -14.18 8.54 15.17
CA SER A 362 -14.63 8.95 13.84
C SER A 362 -16.16 8.88 13.66
N ALA A 363 -16.86 7.97 14.36
CA ALA A 363 -18.30 7.76 14.33
C ALA A 363 -19.06 8.58 15.39
N MET A 364 -18.36 9.18 16.35
CA MET A 364 -18.90 10.25 17.21
C MET A 364 -19.19 11.55 16.42
N ASN A 365 -18.88 11.59 15.12
CA ASN A 365 -19.65 12.42 14.18
C ASN A 365 -21.07 11.85 14.09
N LYS A 366 -22.01 12.59 14.66
CA LYS A 366 -23.45 12.35 14.94
C LYS A 366 -24.32 11.70 13.84
N HIS A 367 -23.77 11.35 12.68
CA HIS A 367 -24.50 10.94 11.48
C HIS A 367 -24.17 9.53 10.94
N VAL A 368 -23.22 8.78 11.53
CA VAL A 368 -22.92 7.42 11.05
C VAL A 368 -23.47 6.38 12.04
N GLY A 369 -24.71 5.98 11.80
CA GLY A 369 -25.47 5.07 12.66
C GLY A 369 -24.91 3.64 12.70
N ARG A 370 -24.63 3.16 13.91
CA ARG A 370 -25.26 2.00 14.59
C ARG A 370 -24.58 1.88 15.95
N ASP A 371 -25.35 2.01 17.02
CA ASP A 371 -24.82 1.97 18.38
C ASP A 371 -24.26 0.57 18.69
N ALA A 372 -22.93 0.46 18.85
CA ALA A 372 -22.23 -0.81 19.05
C ALA A 372 -22.61 -1.51 20.36
N ARG A 373 -23.32 -0.82 21.26
CA ARG A 373 -23.95 -1.40 22.45
C ARG A 373 -25.04 -2.43 22.11
N THR A 374 -25.56 -2.40 20.88
CA THR A 374 -26.58 -3.33 20.36
C THR A 374 -26.00 -4.58 19.71
N VAL A 375 -24.67 -4.75 19.65
CA VAL A 375 -24.06 -6.06 19.41
C VAL A 375 -24.16 -6.88 20.70
N GLY A 376 -25.39 -7.12 21.12
CA GLY A 376 -25.73 -8.00 22.22
C GLY A 376 -25.29 -9.42 21.88
N ALA A 377 -24.82 -10.10 22.92
CA ALA A 377 -24.37 -11.49 22.95
C ALA A 377 -25.50 -12.48 22.58
N GLY A 378 -25.98 -12.43 21.34
CA GLY A 378 -26.90 -13.40 20.78
C GLY A 378 -26.14 -14.60 20.20
N ALA A 379 -25.51 -15.41 21.06
CA ALA A 379 -25.11 -16.77 20.69
C ALA A 379 -24.92 -17.61 21.95
N GLY A 380 -25.88 -18.48 22.23
CA GLY A 380 -25.89 -19.37 23.37
C GLY A 380 -24.66 -20.27 23.44
N SER A 381 -24.33 -20.65 24.68
CA SER A 381 -23.27 -21.56 25.09
C SER A 381 -23.48 -23.01 24.60
N ARG A 382 -23.51 -23.22 23.28
CA ARG A 382 -23.35 -24.56 22.71
C ARG A 382 -21.88 -24.81 22.44
N ALA A 383 -21.34 -25.83 23.08
CA ALA A 383 -20.07 -26.44 22.71
C ALA A 383 -20.04 -26.66 21.19
N ARG A 384 -19.33 -25.81 20.45
CA ARG A 384 -19.20 -25.90 18.99
C ARG A 384 -17.90 -26.62 18.64
N ARG A 385 -18.03 -27.58 17.72
CA ARG A 385 -17.01 -28.52 17.22
C ARG A 385 -15.95 -27.86 16.35
N VAL A 386 -14.75 -28.44 16.46
CA VAL A 386 -13.68 -28.66 15.46
C VAL A 386 -13.56 -27.60 14.36
N TRP A 387 -12.58 -26.71 14.49
CA TRP A 387 -12.11 -25.89 13.37
C TRP A 387 -11.53 -26.80 12.29
N THR A 388 -12.10 -26.78 11.09
CA THR A 388 -11.57 -27.51 9.94
C THR A 388 -10.90 -26.53 8.99
N ARG A 389 -9.74 -26.89 8.43
CA ARG A 389 -9.12 -26.10 7.36
C ARG A 389 -9.89 -26.23 6.05
N GLU A 390 -10.60 -27.34 5.89
CA GLU A 390 -11.45 -27.63 4.74
C GLU A 390 -12.78 -26.88 4.87
N ARG A 391 -12.79 -25.59 4.52
CA ARG A 391 -13.90 -24.80 3.95
C ARG A 391 -13.57 -23.31 4.07
N VAL A 392 -12.89 -22.77 3.06
CA VAL A 392 -13.14 -21.42 2.51
C VAL A 392 -12.84 -21.48 1.02
#